data_AF-A0ABC8TH59-F1
#
_entry.id   AF-A0ABC8TH59-F1
#
_cell.length_a   1.000
_cell.length_b   1.000
_cell.length_c   1.000
_cell.angle_alpha   90.00
_cell.angle_beta   90.00
_cell.angle_gamma   90.00
#
_symmetry.space_group_name_H-M   'P 1'
#
loop_
_entity.id
_entity.type
_entity.pdbx_description
1 polymer ?
#
loop_
_entity_poly.entity_id
_entity_poly.type
_entity_poly.pdbx_seq_one_letter_code
_entity_poly.pdbx_strand_id
1 'polypeptide(L)'
;MGGIYWVVQFMVVLCLGNFVGCTWSQDNADEVSAVYIVTLKQAPAAHYSGELSVKRNDIKHGGPGIVNRLDRPSNISRSDSRNGSYVARIHDSLLRRVLRGEKYLKLYSYHYLINGFAVLVAPQQADKLSRRKEVANVVLDFSVRTATTHTPQFLGLPEGAWPQEGGYENAGDGIVIGFIDTGIDPAHPSFSDDISENPYPVPEHFSGICEVTRDFPSGSCNRKLVGARHFAASAITRGIFNATQDYASPFDGDGHGTHTASTASGNHGIPVVVAGHHFGNASGMAPRSQ
;
A
#
# COMPACT_ATOMS: atom_id res chain seq x y z
N MET A 1 -87.09 -41.20 -24.70
CA MET A 1 -86.57 -39.88 -24.27
C MET A 1 -86.56 -39.87 -22.76
N GLY A 2 -85.39 -39.97 -22.12
CA GLY A 2 -85.30 -39.98 -20.66
C GLY A 2 -83.89 -40.23 -20.17
N GLY A 3 -83.51 -39.51 -19.11
CA GLY A 3 -82.34 -39.79 -18.27
C GLY A 3 -81.22 -38.76 -18.40
N ILE A 4 -81.22 -37.58 -17.75
CA ILE A 4 -81.19 -37.23 -16.32
C ILE A 4 -79.80 -37.39 -15.68
N TYR A 5 -79.17 -36.22 -15.48
CA TYR A 5 -78.35 -35.67 -14.39
C TYR A 5 -77.09 -36.40 -13.86
N TRP A 6 -76.02 -35.60 -13.79
CA TRP A 6 -74.72 -35.86 -13.17
C TRP A 6 -74.78 -35.79 -11.64
N VAL A 7 -74.11 -36.75 -10.97
CA VAL A 7 -73.71 -36.67 -9.56
C VAL A 7 -72.18 -36.80 -9.51
N VAL A 8 -71.52 -35.82 -8.90
CA VAL A 8 -70.07 -35.80 -8.63
C VAL A 8 -69.84 -36.48 -7.29
N GLN A 9 -68.98 -37.50 -7.25
CA GLN A 9 -68.61 -38.22 -6.03
C GLN A 9 -67.12 -38.04 -5.75
N PHE A 10 -66.82 -37.47 -4.58
CA PHE A 10 -65.48 -37.28 -4.02
C PHE A 10 -64.85 -38.64 -3.64
N MET A 11 -63.61 -38.90 -4.08
CA MET A 11 -62.73 -39.90 -3.46
C MET A 11 -61.49 -39.22 -2.88
N VAL A 12 -61.35 -39.34 -1.56
CA VAL A 12 -60.15 -39.00 -0.79
C VAL A 12 -59.26 -40.23 -0.77
N VAL A 13 -58.02 -40.11 -1.26
CA VAL A 13 -56.98 -41.15 -1.14
C VAL A 13 -56.00 -40.70 -0.05
N LEU A 14 -56.00 -41.41 1.08
CA LEU A 14 -54.96 -41.34 2.10
C LEU A 14 -53.73 -42.11 1.63
N CYS A 15 -52.61 -41.43 1.40
CA CYS A 15 -51.30 -42.04 1.29
C CYS A 15 -50.48 -41.76 2.55
N LEU A 16 -50.33 -42.79 3.39
CA LEU A 16 -49.33 -42.86 4.46
C LEU A 16 -47.96 -43.16 3.82
N GLY A 17 -47.11 -42.13 3.72
CA GLY A 17 -45.73 -42.25 3.23
C GLY A 17 -44.72 -42.09 4.36
N ASN A 18 -43.87 -43.10 4.54
CA ASN A 18 -42.82 -43.20 5.54
C ASN A 18 -41.85 -42.00 5.52
N PHE A 19 -41.62 -41.37 6.68
CA PHE A 19 -40.55 -40.41 6.90
C PHE A 19 -39.20 -41.15 7.01
N VAL A 20 -38.51 -41.29 5.88
CA VAL A 20 -37.07 -41.59 5.85
C VAL A 20 -36.35 -40.24 5.88
N GLY A 21 -35.56 -40.02 6.93
CA GLY A 21 -34.83 -38.79 7.15
C GLY A 21 -33.92 -38.44 5.98
N CYS A 22 -34.24 -37.36 5.28
CA CYS A 22 -33.23 -36.57 4.60
C CYS A 22 -32.54 -35.74 5.67
N THR A 23 -31.43 -36.24 6.19
CA THR A 23 -30.35 -35.38 6.66
C THR A 23 -29.96 -34.52 5.48
N TRP A 24 -30.50 -33.31 5.42
CA TRP A 24 -29.94 -32.25 4.60
C TRP A 24 -28.54 -32.03 5.15
N SER A 25 -27.57 -32.65 4.49
CA SER A 25 -26.18 -32.25 4.57
C SER A 25 -26.18 -30.75 4.33
N GLN A 26 -25.88 -29.97 5.37
CA GLN A 26 -25.39 -28.63 5.18
C GLN A 26 -24.12 -28.81 4.38
N ASP A 27 -24.25 -28.73 3.06
CA ASP A 27 -23.12 -28.53 2.18
C ASP A 27 -22.42 -27.30 2.74
N ASN A 28 -21.27 -27.59 3.35
CA ASN A 28 -20.33 -26.65 3.90
C ASN A 28 -19.86 -25.85 2.69
N ALA A 29 -20.60 -24.82 2.31
CA ALA A 29 -20.18 -23.86 1.31
C ALA A 29 -18.83 -23.37 1.80
N ASP A 30 -17.77 -23.80 1.11
CA ASP A 30 -16.40 -23.52 1.45
C ASP A 30 -16.29 -22.06 1.86
N GLU A 31 -16.03 -21.85 3.15
CA GLU A 31 -15.91 -20.54 3.77
C GLU A 31 -14.56 -19.96 3.31
N VAL A 32 -14.46 -19.61 2.02
CA VAL A 32 -13.21 -19.22 1.38
C VAL A 32 -12.68 -18.00 2.13
N SER A 33 -11.55 -18.21 2.83
CA SER A 33 -10.90 -17.15 3.56
C SER A 33 -10.46 -16.05 2.60
N ALA A 34 -10.66 -14.80 3.01
CA ALA A 34 -10.24 -13.64 2.24
C ALA A 34 -9.37 -12.73 3.11
N VAL A 35 -8.60 -11.85 2.45
CA VAL A 35 -7.81 -10.86 3.17
C VAL A 35 -8.69 -9.66 3.47
N TYR A 36 -8.77 -9.31 4.75
CA TYR A 36 -9.46 -8.12 5.24
C TYR A 36 -8.47 -7.13 5.83
N ILE A 37 -8.71 -5.84 5.61
CA ILE A 37 -8.04 -4.74 6.28
C ILE A 37 -8.93 -4.30 7.45
N VAL A 38 -8.41 -4.45 8.67
CA VAL A 38 -9.08 -4.06 9.90
C VAL A 38 -8.41 -2.80 10.43
N THR A 39 -9.19 -1.76 10.66
CA THR A 39 -8.72 -0.49 11.27
C THR A 39 -9.29 -0.33 12.66
N LEU A 40 -8.48 0.19 13.59
CA LEU A 40 -8.83 0.40 14.99
C LEU A 40 -9.13 1.88 15.25
N LYS A 41 -9.99 2.15 16.23
CA LYS A 41 -10.37 3.53 16.62
C LYS A 41 -9.24 4.29 17.31
N GLN A 42 -8.30 3.58 17.92
CA GLN A 42 -7.18 4.22 18.62
C GLN A 42 -6.23 4.87 17.62
N ALA A 43 -5.69 6.03 17.98
CA ALA A 43 -4.75 6.77 17.14
C ALA A 43 -3.51 5.94 16.75
N PRO A 44 -2.96 6.15 15.54
CA PRO A 44 -1.71 5.53 15.09
C PRO A 44 -0.48 6.16 15.76
N ALA A 45 0.69 5.57 15.54
CA ALA A 45 1.95 5.99 16.17
C ALA A 45 2.34 7.44 15.84
N ALA A 46 2.12 7.89 14.60
CA ALA A 46 2.41 9.27 14.20
C ALA A 46 1.67 10.31 15.05
N HIS A 47 0.48 9.98 15.56
CA HIS A 47 -0.35 10.89 16.35
C HIS A 47 0.23 11.19 17.75
N TYR A 48 0.88 10.20 18.39
CA TYR A 48 1.45 10.37 19.73
C TYR A 48 2.70 11.27 19.74
N SER A 49 3.37 11.41 18.60
CA SER A 49 4.51 12.31 18.46
C SER A 49 4.10 13.79 18.46
N GLY A 50 2.95 14.12 17.86
CA GLY A 50 2.38 15.47 17.85
C GLY A 50 2.06 15.96 19.25
N GLU A 51 1.42 15.14 20.09
CA GLU A 51 1.10 15.50 21.47
C GLU A 51 2.32 15.71 22.37
N LEU A 52 3.41 14.97 22.14
CA LEU A 52 4.68 15.16 22.87
C LEU A 52 5.43 16.43 22.44
N SER A 53 5.30 16.82 21.17
CA SER A 53 5.87 18.08 20.67
C SER A 53 5.12 19.30 21.25
N VAL A 54 3.78 19.23 21.32
CA VAL A 54 2.93 20.25 21.97
C VAL A 54 3.28 20.39 23.45
N LYS A 55 3.39 19.27 24.19
CA LYS A 55 3.77 19.30 25.62
C LYS A 55 5.19 19.81 25.89
N ARG A 56 6.12 19.66 24.95
CA ARG A 56 7.47 20.23 25.09
C ARG A 56 7.49 21.76 24.87
N ASN A 57 6.60 22.26 24.03
CA ASN A 57 6.47 23.69 23.76
C ASN A 57 5.68 24.43 24.85
N ASP A 58 4.69 23.78 25.48
CA ASP A 58 3.94 24.34 26.64
C ASP A 58 4.81 24.53 27.89
N ILE A 59 5.94 23.81 28.01
CA ILE A 59 6.86 23.97 29.13
C ILE A 59 7.87 25.12 28.90
N LYS A 60 7.97 25.69 27.68
CA LYS A 60 9.04 26.63 27.35
C LYS A 60 8.69 28.10 27.18
N HIS A 61 7.45 28.54 26.95
CA HIS A 61 7.21 29.98 26.73
C HIS A 61 5.98 30.53 27.48
N GLY A 62 6.24 31.09 28.67
CA GLY A 62 5.48 32.24 29.15
C GLY A 62 5.94 33.49 28.40
N GLY A 63 5.11 34.00 27.49
CA GLY A 63 5.30 35.28 26.79
C GLY A 63 4.55 35.33 25.45
N PRO A 64 3.81 36.42 25.13
CA PRO A 64 2.92 36.44 23.97
C PRO A 64 3.69 36.79 22.69
N GLY A 65 3.57 35.97 21.65
CA GLY A 65 4.22 36.23 20.36
C GLY A 65 3.60 35.41 19.23
N ILE A 66 2.75 36.09 18.45
CA ILE A 66 2.31 35.88 17.05
C ILE A 66 2.65 34.50 16.44
N VAL A 67 1.60 33.70 16.24
CA VAL A 67 1.63 32.41 15.53
C VAL A 67 1.62 32.68 14.02
N ASN A 68 2.77 32.51 13.36
CA ASN A 68 2.85 32.30 11.91
C ASN A 68 4.13 31.51 11.60
N ARG A 69 4.06 30.19 11.83
CA ARG A 69 5.00 29.24 11.26
C ARG A 69 4.22 27.96 11.02
N LEU A 70 4.01 27.60 9.76
CA LEU A 70 3.63 26.22 9.44
C LEU A 70 4.71 25.33 10.04
N ASP A 71 4.34 24.49 11.00
CA ASP A 71 5.25 23.57 11.66
C ASP A 71 5.90 22.65 10.63
N ARG A 72 7.23 22.72 10.58
CA ARG A 72 8.08 21.88 9.74
C ARG A 72 7.96 20.43 10.24
N PRO A 73 7.53 19.46 9.41
CA PRO A 73 7.37 18.08 9.87
C PRO A 73 8.74 17.51 10.27
N SER A 74 8.90 17.21 11.56
CA SER A 74 10.10 16.54 12.09
C SER A 74 10.17 15.09 11.62
N ASN A 75 11.38 14.56 11.43
CA ASN A 75 11.65 13.15 11.16
C ASN A 75 11.12 12.21 12.26
N ILE A 76 9.95 11.61 12.02
CA ILE A 76 9.24 10.78 13.00
C ILE A 76 9.82 9.35 13.11
N SER A 77 10.51 8.83 12.10
CA SER A 77 10.87 7.39 12.04
C SER A 77 11.94 6.92 13.04
N ARG A 78 12.92 7.76 13.40
CA ARG A 78 14.10 7.33 14.19
C ARG A 78 13.79 7.15 15.69
N SER A 79 12.71 7.75 16.18
CA SER A 79 12.34 7.71 17.61
C SER A 79 11.19 6.74 17.96
N ASP A 80 10.52 6.17 16.95
CA ASP A 80 9.18 5.59 17.09
C ASP A 80 9.13 4.05 17.02
N SER A 81 10.28 3.37 16.91
CA SER A 81 10.35 1.90 16.85
C SER A 81 9.69 1.23 18.06
N ARG A 82 9.70 1.89 19.22
CA ARG A 82 9.03 1.42 20.44
C ARG A 82 7.51 1.47 20.32
N ASN A 83 6.93 2.56 19.80
CA ASN A 83 5.47 2.68 19.67
C ASN A 83 4.94 1.81 18.52
N GLY A 84 5.69 1.69 17.41
CA GLY A 84 5.37 0.74 16.35
C GLY A 84 5.27 -0.69 16.89
N SER A 85 6.26 -1.12 17.69
CA SER A 85 6.22 -2.43 18.36
C SER A 85 5.05 -2.59 19.33
N TYR A 86 4.64 -1.50 20.00
CA TYR A 86 3.50 -1.51 20.92
C TYR A 86 2.16 -1.66 20.17
N VAL A 87 1.93 -0.85 19.13
CA VAL A 87 0.71 -0.91 18.31
C VAL A 87 0.56 -2.28 17.65
N ALA A 88 1.65 -2.86 17.13
CA ALA A 88 1.62 -4.21 16.58
C ALA A 88 1.23 -5.28 17.61
N ARG A 89 1.69 -5.17 18.86
CA ARG A 89 1.28 -6.08 19.95
C ARG A 89 -0.20 -5.93 20.31
N ILE A 90 -0.75 -4.73 20.21
CA ILE A 90 -2.19 -4.50 20.41
C ILE A 90 -2.99 -5.24 19.32
N HIS A 91 -2.55 -5.20 18.07
CA HIS A 91 -3.16 -5.99 16.98
C HIS A 91 -3.14 -7.49 17.30
N ASP A 92 -1.99 -8.00 17.73
CA ASP A 92 -1.83 -9.42 18.09
C ASP A 92 -2.67 -9.83 19.30
N SER A 93 -2.81 -8.95 20.28
CA SER A 93 -3.66 -9.17 21.45
C SER A 93 -5.14 -9.22 21.05
N LEU A 94 -5.59 -8.32 20.17
CA LEU A 94 -6.95 -8.30 19.67
C LEU A 94 -7.27 -9.60 18.90
N LEU A 95 -6.42 -9.97 17.93
CA LEU A 95 -6.60 -11.19 17.15
C LEU A 95 -6.66 -12.45 18.02
N ARG A 96 -5.70 -12.62 18.95
CA ARG A 96 -5.69 -13.77 19.88
C ARG A 96 -6.92 -13.85 20.79
N ARG A 97 -7.47 -12.69 21.18
CA ARG A 97 -8.64 -12.61 22.06
C ARG A 97 -9.94 -12.89 21.31
N VAL A 98 -10.10 -12.31 20.11
CA VAL A 98 -11.35 -12.39 19.33
C VAL A 98 -11.47 -13.71 18.60
N LEU A 99 -10.36 -14.22 18.06
CA LEU A 99 -10.30 -15.45 17.25
C LEU A 99 -9.64 -16.60 18.03
N ARG A 100 -9.90 -16.68 19.34
CA ARG A 100 -9.26 -17.65 20.22
C ARG A 100 -9.61 -19.08 19.79
N GLY A 101 -8.58 -19.87 19.46
CA GLY A 101 -8.74 -21.26 19.02
C GLY A 101 -9.09 -21.39 17.52
N GLU A 102 -9.15 -20.29 16.79
CA GLU A 102 -9.42 -20.27 15.36
C GLU A 102 -8.13 -20.02 14.58
N LYS A 103 -8.07 -20.53 13.34
CA LYS A 103 -6.94 -20.27 12.44
C LYS A 103 -7.13 -18.90 11.78
N TYR A 104 -6.03 -18.16 11.66
CA TYR A 104 -5.94 -16.90 10.91
C TYR A 104 -4.47 -16.66 10.55
N LEU A 105 -4.23 -15.84 9.53
CA LEU A 105 -2.88 -15.40 9.16
C LEU A 105 -2.84 -13.87 9.08
N LYS A 106 -2.12 -13.22 10.00
CA LYS A 106 -1.87 -11.78 9.92
C LYS A 106 -0.76 -11.53 8.91
N LEU A 107 -1.04 -10.72 7.90
CA LEU A 107 -0.11 -10.39 6.82
C LEU A 107 0.70 -9.12 7.14
N TYR A 108 0.03 -8.09 7.63
CA TYR A 108 0.66 -6.79 7.91
C TYR A 108 0.14 -6.18 9.21
N SER A 109 0.98 -5.36 9.84
CA SER A 109 0.59 -4.45 10.92
C SER A 109 0.91 -3.04 10.47
N TYR A 110 -0.13 -2.24 10.31
CA TYR A 110 -0.06 -0.84 9.97
C TYR A 110 -0.11 -0.04 11.28
N HIS A 111 0.96 0.66 11.59
CA HIS A 111 1.08 1.40 12.85
C HIS A 111 1.46 2.87 12.68
N TYR A 112 2.00 3.28 11.52
CA TYR A 112 2.52 4.64 11.34
C TYR A 112 1.41 5.64 10.99
N LEU A 113 0.77 5.48 9.83
CA LEU A 113 -0.26 6.40 9.32
C LEU A 113 -1.68 5.97 9.68
N ILE A 114 -1.92 4.66 9.68
CA ILE A 114 -3.17 4.05 10.11
C ILE A 114 -2.86 3.08 11.24
N ASN A 115 -3.82 2.90 12.16
CA ASN A 115 -3.75 1.87 13.18
C ASN A 115 -4.62 0.70 12.73
N GLY A 116 -4.01 -0.35 12.21
CA GLY A 116 -4.75 -1.47 11.66
C GLY A 116 -3.85 -2.61 11.20
N PHE A 117 -4.45 -3.65 10.65
CA PHE A 117 -3.73 -4.82 10.17
C PHE A 117 -4.46 -5.45 8.99
N ALA A 118 -3.71 -6.16 8.13
CA ALA A 118 -4.27 -7.04 7.12
C ALA A 118 -4.24 -8.48 7.65
N VAL A 119 -5.34 -9.20 7.50
CA VAL A 119 -5.47 -10.58 8.00
C VAL A 119 -6.29 -11.44 7.04
N LEU A 120 -5.80 -12.65 6.77
CA LEU A 120 -6.55 -13.70 6.07
C LEU A 120 -7.43 -14.43 7.09
N VAL A 121 -8.74 -14.34 6.88
CA VAL A 121 -9.77 -14.93 7.74
C VAL A 121 -11.03 -15.28 6.93
N ALA A 122 -11.86 -16.16 7.47
CA ALA A 122 -13.20 -16.41 6.96
C ALA A 122 -14.14 -15.21 7.20
N PRO A 123 -15.18 -14.99 6.39
CA PRO A 123 -16.14 -13.89 6.55
C PRO A 123 -16.76 -13.78 7.96
N GLN A 124 -16.99 -14.89 8.62
CA GLN A 124 -17.60 -15.00 9.96
C GLN A 124 -16.64 -14.49 11.03
N GLN A 125 -15.34 -14.70 10.83
CA GLN A 125 -14.29 -14.15 11.67
C GLN A 125 -14.13 -12.64 11.45
N ALA A 126 -14.24 -12.19 10.20
CA ALA A 126 -14.28 -10.76 9.89
C ALA A 126 -15.49 -10.07 10.55
N ASP A 127 -16.66 -10.72 10.58
CA ASP A 127 -17.84 -10.24 11.31
C ASP A 127 -17.64 -10.23 12.83
N LYS A 128 -16.96 -11.24 13.41
CA LYS A 128 -16.57 -11.21 14.83
C LYS A 128 -15.68 -10.01 15.15
N LEU A 129 -14.75 -9.67 14.26
CA LEU A 129 -13.88 -8.51 14.39
C LEU A 129 -14.67 -7.19 14.27
N SER A 130 -15.59 -7.07 13.31
CA SER A 130 -16.37 -5.84 13.09
C SER A 130 -17.25 -5.46 14.29
N ARG A 131 -17.71 -6.45 15.06
CA ARG A 131 -18.53 -6.25 16.28
C ARG A 131 -17.75 -5.77 17.49
N ARG A 132 -16.42 -5.68 17.42
CA ARG A 132 -15.59 -5.24 18.54
C ARG A 132 -15.65 -3.72 18.67
N LYS A 133 -15.84 -3.22 19.90
CA LYS A 133 -15.93 -1.78 20.18
C LYS A 133 -14.67 -1.03 19.76
N GLU A 134 -13.51 -1.71 19.82
CA GLU A 134 -12.19 -1.19 19.47
C GLU A 134 -11.96 -1.07 17.95
N VAL A 135 -12.73 -1.81 17.13
CA VAL A 135 -12.61 -1.84 15.67
C VAL A 135 -13.44 -0.70 15.07
N ALA A 136 -12.84 0.04 14.13
CA ALA A 136 -13.47 1.13 13.40
C ALA A 136 -14.09 0.63 12.09
N ASN A 137 -13.34 -0.15 11.31
CA ASN A 137 -13.78 -0.67 10.03
C ASN A 137 -13.13 -2.03 9.72
N VAL A 138 -13.84 -2.85 8.95
CA VAL A 138 -13.36 -4.12 8.38
C VAL A 138 -13.74 -4.12 6.90
N VAL A 139 -12.75 -4.05 6.01
CA VAL A 139 -12.97 -3.98 4.56
C VAL A 139 -12.23 -5.09 3.86
N LEU A 140 -12.78 -5.57 2.74
CA LEU A 140 -12.11 -6.55 1.89
C LEU A 140 -10.91 -5.91 1.18
N ASP A 141 -9.80 -6.62 1.12
CA ASP A 141 -8.67 -6.23 0.29
C ASP A 141 -8.98 -6.49 -1.20
N PHE A 142 -8.69 -5.53 -2.07
CA PHE A 142 -8.99 -5.61 -3.50
C PHE A 142 -7.83 -5.10 -4.34
N SER A 143 -7.76 -5.54 -5.60
CA SER A 143 -6.68 -5.18 -6.52
C SER A 143 -7.02 -3.90 -7.29
N VAL A 144 -6.02 -3.03 -7.47
CA VAL A 144 -6.11 -1.83 -8.30
C VAL A 144 -5.32 -2.03 -9.60
N ARG A 145 -5.67 -1.29 -10.66
CA ARG A 145 -4.96 -1.31 -11.95
C ARG A 145 -3.97 -0.15 -12.02
N THR A 146 -2.82 -0.38 -12.67
CA THR A 146 -1.88 0.68 -13.03
C THR A 146 -2.52 1.63 -14.04
N ALA A 147 -2.18 2.91 -13.96
CA ALA A 147 -2.71 3.94 -14.84
C ALA A 147 -1.67 5.05 -15.04
N THR A 148 -1.11 5.21 -16.24
CA THR A 148 -0.32 6.41 -16.61
C THR A 148 -0.28 6.67 -18.13
N THR A 149 -0.09 7.95 -18.51
CA THR A 149 0.30 8.44 -19.86
C THR A 149 1.26 9.65 -19.74
N HIS A 150 2.08 9.88 -20.78
CA HIS A 150 3.23 10.82 -20.92
C HIS A 150 2.98 12.32 -20.60
N THR A 151 4.00 13.11 -20.20
CA THR A 151 3.75 14.54 -19.85
C THR A 151 4.84 15.64 -19.94
N PRO A 152 6.18 15.46 -19.95
CA PRO A 152 7.08 16.59 -19.63
C PRO A 152 7.06 17.76 -20.60
N GLN A 153 7.23 17.49 -21.90
CA GLN A 153 7.27 18.51 -22.94
C GLN A 153 5.89 19.15 -23.14
N PHE A 154 4.82 18.38 -22.94
CA PHE A 154 3.45 18.88 -22.98
C PHE A 154 3.18 19.96 -21.93
N LEU A 155 3.86 19.91 -20.78
CA LEU A 155 3.67 20.84 -19.67
C LEU A 155 4.53 22.11 -19.74
N GLY A 156 5.40 22.27 -20.74
CA GLY A 156 6.23 23.48 -20.90
C GLY A 156 7.27 23.72 -19.82
N LEU A 157 7.65 22.70 -19.04
CA LEU A 157 8.57 22.83 -17.90
C LEU A 157 9.98 23.35 -18.25
N PRO A 158 10.60 22.98 -19.38
CA PRO A 158 11.95 23.46 -19.73
C PRO A 158 12.07 24.98 -19.84
N GLU A 159 10.99 25.64 -20.25
CA GLU A 159 10.91 27.11 -20.39
C GLU A 159 10.22 27.76 -19.18
N GLY A 160 9.71 26.94 -18.24
CA GLY A 160 8.84 27.35 -17.14
C GLY A 160 9.50 27.28 -15.77
N ALA A 161 9.15 26.26 -14.98
CA ALA A 161 9.55 26.15 -13.58
C ALA A 161 11.05 25.89 -13.38
N TRP A 162 11.72 25.20 -14.30
CA TRP A 162 13.14 24.83 -14.11
C TRP A 162 14.09 26.04 -14.06
N PRO A 163 14.05 27.01 -14.99
CA PRO A 163 14.92 28.19 -14.89
C PRO A 163 14.72 29.01 -13.61
N GLN A 164 13.52 29.00 -13.03
CA GLN A 164 13.18 29.74 -11.82
C GLN A 164 13.77 29.10 -10.56
N GLU A 165 13.93 27.77 -10.56
CA GLU A 165 14.44 26.97 -9.45
C GLU A 165 15.93 26.57 -9.64
N GLY A 166 16.71 27.37 -10.38
CA GLY A 166 18.15 27.16 -10.54
C GLY A 166 18.55 26.22 -11.68
N GLY A 167 17.64 25.93 -12.61
CA GLY A 167 17.90 25.09 -13.78
C GLY A 167 17.80 23.59 -13.51
N TYR A 168 17.99 22.79 -14.54
CA TYR A 168 17.90 21.32 -14.46
C TYR A 168 18.91 20.70 -13.47
N GLU A 169 20.05 21.37 -13.23
CA GLU A 169 21.07 20.96 -12.26
C GLU A 169 20.62 21.03 -10.79
N ASN A 170 19.53 21.75 -10.50
CA ASN A 170 19.01 21.95 -9.14
C ASN A 170 17.51 21.61 -8.99
N ALA A 171 16.81 21.32 -10.09
CA ALA A 171 15.37 21.10 -10.09
C ALA A 171 14.95 19.87 -9.24
N GLY A 172 14.36 20.16 -8.08
CA GLY A 172 13.90 19.16 -7.11
C GLY A 172 14.97 18.69 -6.12
N ASP A 173 16.13 19.36 -6.05
CA ASP A 173 17.21 18.95 -5.16
C ASP A 173 16.77 18.95 -3.68
N GLY A 174 17.20 17.92 -2.94
CA GLY A 174 16.78 17.68 -1.55
C GLY A 174 15.32 17.23 -1.36
N ILE A 175 14.53 17.07 -2.43
CA ILE A 175 13.19 16.49 -2.39
C ILE A 175 13.25 14.99 -2.61
N VAL A 176 12.50 14.22 -1.80
CA VAL A 176 12.30 12.78 -2.00
C VAL A 176 10.87 12.52 -2.48
N ILE A 177 10.72 11.81 -3.60
CA ILE A 177 9.44 11.45 -4.22
C ILE A 177 9.18 9.96 -4.00
N GLY A 178 8.10 9.63 -3.29
CA GLY A 178 7.68 8.25 -3.07
C GLY A 178 6.76 7.74 -4.19
N PHE A 179 7.09 6.59 -4.76
CA PHE A 179 6.27 5.90 -5.76
C PHE A 179 5.63 4.63 -5.15
N ILE A 180 4.36 4.41 -5.44
CA ILE A 180 3.64 3.17 -5.15
C ILE A 180 3.28 2.56 -6.51
N ASP A 181 4.11 1.63 -6.97
CA ASP A 181 4.06 1.11 -8.34
C ASP A 181 4.58 -0.34 -8.39
N THR A 182 4.83 -0.88 -9.59
CA THR A 182 5.27 -2.27 -9.83
C THR A 182 6.69 -2.59 -9.38
N GLY A 183 7.47 -1.57 -8.99
CA GLY A 183 8.84 -1.69 -8.54
C GLY A 183 9.73 -0.61 -9.16
N ILE A 184 11.03 -0.84 -9.12
CA ILE A 184 12.03 -0.04 -9.83
C ILE A 184 13.15 -0.93 -10.38
N ASP A 185 13.63 -0.66 -11.59
CA ASP A 185 14.92 -1.16 -12.07
C ASP A 185 16.05 -0.25 -11.55
N PRO A 186 16.82 -0.69 -10.53
CA PRO A 186 17.86 0.14 -9.94
C PRO A 186 19.07 0.36 -10.87
N ALA A 187 19.23 -0.48 -11.90
CA ALA A 187 20.35 -0.37 -12.84
C ALA A 187 20.06 0.60 -14.00
N HIS A 188 18.82 1.11 -14.11
CA HIS A 188 18.44 2.01 -15.18
C HIS A 188 19.20 3.35 -15.05
N PRO A 189 19.83 3.89 -16.12
CA PRO A 189 20.66 5.11 -16.07
C PRO A 189 19.94 6.35 -15.50
N SER A 190 18.61 6.40 -15.61
CA SER A 190 17.78 7.44 -14.99
C SER A 190 17.90 7.53 -13.47
N PHE A 191 18.41 6.49 -12.81
CA PHE A 191 18.56 6.42 -11.35
C PHE A 191 20.01 6.28 -10.89
N SER A 192 20.98 6.49 -11.78
CA SER A 192 22.39 6.52 -11.41
C SER A 192 22.72 7.80 -10.62
N ASP A 193 23.62 7.70 -9.64
CA ASP A 193 24.06 8.84 -8.82
C ASP A 193 25.45 9.38 -9.18
N ASP A 194 26.06 8.85 -10.24
CA ASP A 194 27.42 9.17 -10.71
C ASP A 194 27.48 9.94 -12.04
N ILE A 195 26.34 10.21 -12.67
CA ILE A 195 26.29 10.84 -14.00
C ILE A 195 26.40 12.38 -13.98
N SER A 196 26.31 13.00 -12.80
CA SER A 196 26.42 14.46 -12.61
C SER A 196 27.65 14.78 -11.77
N GLU A 197 28.34 15.86 -12.11
CA GLU A 197 29.44 16.40 -11.30
C GLU A 197 28.95 16.89 -9.92
N ASN A 198 27.64 17.16 -9.80
CA ASN A 198 26.99 17.56 -8.56
C ASN A 198 26.47 16.32 -7.82
N PRO A 199 27.08 15.91 -6.69
CA PRO A 199 26.61 14.76 -5.93
C PRO A 199 25.19 15.00 -5.44
N TYR A 200 24.36 13.96 -5.41
CA TYR A 200 23.07 14.02 -4.75
C TYR A 200 23.25 14.27 -3.24
N PRO A 201 22.51 15.22 -2.63
CA PRO A 201 22.58 15.46 -1.20
C PRO A 201 21.97 14.29 -0.46
N VAL A 202 22.56 13.91 0.67
CA VAL A 202 21.94 12.93 1.57
C VAL A 202 20.71 13.59 2.20
N PRO A 203 19.49 13.07 2.02
CA PRO A 203 18.32 13.74 2.57
C PRO A 203 18.37 13.66 4.10
N GLU A 204 18.56 14.81 4.75
CA GLU A 204 18.61 14.91 6.21
C GLU A 204 17.36 14.33 6.88
N HIS A 205 16.25 14.35 6.15
CA HIS A 205 14.93 13.96 6.59
C HIS A 205 14.36 12.68 5.98
N PHE A 206 15.22 11.88 5.35
CA PHE A 206 14.80 10.58 4.87
C PHE A 206 15.27 9.46 5.78
N SER A 207 14.40 8.47 5.92
CA SER A 207 14.60 7.30 6.76
C SER A 207 13.92 6.07 6.19
N GLY A 208 13.68 6.09 4.88
CA GLY A 208 13.21 4.91 4.19
C GLY A 208 14.25 3.80 4.30
N ILE A 209 13.80 2.61 3.99
CA ILE A 209 14.62 1.41 4.01
C ILE A 209 14.92 1.07 2.56
N CYS A 210 16.16 0.66 2.29
CA CYS A 210 16.48 -0.08 1.09
C CYS A 210 16.42 -1.57 1.44
N GLU A 211 15.35 -2.24 1.04
CA GLU A 211 15.17 -3.65 1.29
C GLU A 211 16.12 -4.48 0.42
N VAL A 212 16.84 -5.42 1.06
CA VAL A 212 17.77 -6.31 0.36
C VAL A 212 17.12 -7.67 0.17
N THR A 213 17.02 -8.10 -1.08
CA THR A 213 16.50 -9.41 -1.49
C THR A 213 17.43 -10.04 -2.51
N ARG A 214 17.15 -11.29 -2.94
CA ARG A 214 17.94 -11.96 -3.98
C ARG A 214 17.99 -11.16 -5.28
N ASP A 215 16.84 -10.61 -5.68
CA ASP A 215 16.67 -9.91 -6.97
C ASP A 215 16.85 -8.39 -6.83
N PHE A 216 17.10 -7.90 -5.61
CA PHE A 216 17.40 -6.50 -5.29
C PHE A 216 18.53 -6.47 -4.24
N PRO A 217 19.79 -6.72 -4.65
CA PRO A 217 20.91 -6.91 -3.73
C PRO A 217 21.33 -5.62 -3.02
N SER A 218 22.23 -5.76 -2.05
CA SER A 218 22.86 -4.60 -1.41
C SER A 218 23.58 -3.74 -2.45
N GLY A 219 23.34 -2.44 -2.41
CA GLY A 219 23.87 -1.49 -3.40
C GLY A 219 22.89 -1.09 -4.51
N SER A 220 21.70 -1.72 -4.57
CA SER A 220 20.65 -1.30 -5.51
C SER A 220 20.07 0.09 -5.20
N CYS A 221 20.07 0.52 -3.93
CA CYS A 221 19.84 1.92 -3.60
C CYS A 221 21.16 2.68 -3.54
N ASN A 222 21.12 3.94 -3.96
CA ASN A 222 22.25 4.85 -4.03
C ASN A 222 21.80 6.25 -3.57
N ARG A 223 22.52 7.33 -3.92
CA ARG A 223 22.09 8.68 -3.52
C ARG A 223 20.96 9.26 -4.37
N LYS A 224 20.61 8.63 -5.49
CA LYS A 224 19.47 8.97 -6.33
C LYS A 224 18.25 8.16 -5.93
N LEU A 225 18.31 6.84 -5.99
CA LEU A 225 17.30 5.93 -5.47
C LEU A 225 17.58 5.64 -3.99
N VAL A 226 16.99 6.42 -3.09
CA VAL A 226 17.36 6.39 -1.66
C VAL A 226 16.65 5.33 -0.81
N GLY A 227 15.55 4.76 -1.31
CA GLY A 227 14.82 3.71 -0.60
C GLY A 227 13.94 2.89 -1.51
N ALA A 228 13.77 1.62 -1.17
CA ALA A 228 13.03 0.65 -1.97
C ALA A 228 12.43 -0.41 -1.05
N ARG A 229 11.12 -0.68 -1.21
CA ARG A 229 10.31 -1.54 -0.36
C ARG A 229 9.30 -2.27 -1.24
N HIS A 230 8.89 -3.47 -0.83
CA HIS A 230 7.80 -4.17 -1.52
C HIS A 230 6.73 -4.69 -0.56
N PHE A 231 5.54 -4.98 -1.10
CA PHE A 231 4.39 -5.45 -0.34
C PHE A 231 3.57 -6.49 -1.13
N ALA A 232 4.06 -7.73 -1.19
CA ALA A 232 3.44 -8.79 -2.00
C ALA A 232 2.58 -9.80 -1.19
N ALA A 233 2.58 -9.75 0.15
CA ALA A 233 2.02 -10.83 0.97
C ALA A 233 0.52 -11.06 0.73
N SER A 234 -0.27 -10.00 0.54
CA SER A 234 -1.69 -10.14 0.21
C SER A 234 -1.90 -10.77 -1.16
N ALA A 235 -1.16 -10.30 -2.17
CA ALA A 235 -1.24 -10.83 -3.53
C ALA A 235 -0.88 -12.33 -3.58
N ILE A 236 0.19 -12.72 -2.89
CA ILE A 236 0.61 -14.12 -2.76
C ILE A 236 -0.47 -14.95 -2.06
N THR A 237 -0.97 -14.45 -0.93
CA THR A 237 -1.98 -15.16 -0.12
C THR A 237 -3.31 -15.34 -0.86
N ARG A 238 -3.69 -14.34 -1.67
CA ARG A 238 -4.92 -14.37 -2.48
C ARG A 238 -4.76 -15.16 -3.78
N GLY A 239 -3.57 -15.70 -4.07
CA GLY A 239 -3.29 -16.47 -5.28
C GLY A 239 -3.28 -15.65 -6.57
N ILE A 240 -3.14 -14.32 -6.48
CA ILE A 240 -3.11 -13.42 -7.64
C ILE A 240 -1.69 -13.10 -8.09
N PHE A 241 -0.69 -13.37 -7.24
CA PHE A 241 0.72 -13.12 -7.54
C PHE A 241 1.27 -14.16 -8.53
N ASN A 242 1.76 -13.70 -9.68
CA ASN A 242 2.34 -14.56 -10.70
C ASN A 242 3.87 -14.55 -10.59
N ALA A 243 4.45 -15.54 -9.91
CA ALA A 243 5.90 -15.62 -9.70
C ALA A 243 6.76 -15.80 -10.97
N THR A 244 6.15 -15.91 -12.16
CA THR A 244 6.86 -15.91 -13.45
C THR A 244 7.02 -14.50 -14.04
N GLN A 245 6.28 -13.52 -13.53
CA GLN A 245 6.25 -12.13 -14.00
C GLN A 245 6.54 -11.14 -12.86
N ASP A 246 6.01 -11.43 -11.67
CA ASP A 246 6.12 -10.59 -10.49
C ASP A 246 7.32 -11.00 -9.62
N TYR A 247 7.90 -10.01 -8.94
CA TYR A 247 8.95 -10.22 -7.96
C TYR A 247 8.44 -9.87 -6.56
N ALA A 248 8.67 -10.77 -5.60
CA ALA A 248 8.46 -10.49 -4.18
C ALA A 248 9.69 -9.72 -3.64
N SER A 249 9.97 -8.60 -4.28
CA SER A 249 11.09 -7.70 -3.99
C SER A 249 10.78 -6.30 -4.54
N PRO A 250 11.61 -5.28 -4.25
CA PRO A 250 11.43 -3.95 -4.86
C PRO A 250 11.75 -3.88 -6.36
N PHE A 251 12.28 -4.96 -6.95
CA PHE A 251 12.65 -5.01 -8.37
C PHE A 251 11.41 -4.94 -9.26
N ASP A 252 11.50 -4.17 -10.35
CA ASP A 252 10.41 -4.03 -11.32
C ASP A 252 10.42 -5.17 -12.35
N GLY A 253 9.42 -6.06 -12.28
CA GLY A 253 9.21 -7.10 -13.29
C GLY A 253 8.36 -6.69 -14.49
N ASP A 254 7.66 -5.56 -14.38
CA ASP A 254 6.69 -5.10 -15.38
C ASP A 254 7.25 -3.95 -16.24
N GLY A 255 7.89 -2.96 -15.59
CA GLY A 255 8.46 -1.79 -16.22
C GLY A 255 7.64 -0.51 -16.00
N HIS A 256 6.35 -0.60 -15.63
CA HIS A 256 5.51 0.57 -15.38
C HIS A 256 6.08 1.46 -14.26
N GLY A 257 6.57 0.88 -13.16
CA GLY A 257 7.17 1.62 -12.06
C GLY A 257 8.44 2.36 -12.46
N THR A 258 9.34 1.70 -13.19
CA THR A 258 10.56 2.28 -13.76
C THR A 258 10.26 3.43 -14.71
N HIS A 259 9.28 3.26 -15.60
CA HIS A 259 8.86 4.31 -16.52
C HIS A 259 8.21 5.50 -15.80
N THR A 260 7.37 5.24 -14.81
CA THR A 260 6.69 6.28 -14.02
C THR A 260 7.68 7.07 -13.17
N ALA A 261 8.58 6.38 -12.48
CA ALA A 261 9.62 7.01 -11.67
C ALA A 261 10.61 7.82 -12.51
N SER A 262 11.01 7.32 -13.69
CA SER A 262 11.93 8.06 -14.57
C SER A 262 11.25 9.28 -15.20
N THR A 263 9.95 9.23 -15.47
CA THR A 263 9.18 10.40 -15.94
C THR A 263 9.14 11.51 -14.89
N ALA A 264 9.00 11.16 -13.62
CA ALA A 264 8.91 12.15 -12.54
C ALA A 264 10.29 12.63 -12.04
N SER A 265 11.20 11.70 -11.75
CA SER A 265 12.47 11.94 -11.05
C SER A 265 13.68 11.43 -11.82
N GLY A 266 13.54 10.97 -13.07
CA GLY A 266 14.68 10.46 -13.84
C GLY A 266 15.72 11.54 -14.10
N ASN A 267 16.98 11.13 -14.08
CA ASN A 267 18.11 11.98 -14.48
C ASN A 267 17.87 12.70 -15.81
N HIS A 268 18.39 13.92 -15.93
CA HIS A 268 18.37 14.66 -17.18
C HIS A 268 19.39 14.09 -18.18
N GLY A 269 19.06 14.13 -19.48
CA GLY A 269 20.02 13.82 -20.54
C GLY A 269 20.20 12.35 -20.86
N ILE A 270 19.32 11.46 -20.38
CA ILE A 270 19.42 10.01 -20.61
C ILE A 270 19.03 9.67 -22.05
N PRO A 271 19.91 9.08 -22.88
CA PRO A 271 19.57 8.73 -24.25
C PRO A 271 18.43 7.70 -24.31
N VAL A 272 17.40 7.98 -25.12
CA VAL A 272 16.30 7.06 -25.38
C VAL A 272 16.64 6.25 -26.62
N VAL A 273 16.94 4.95 -26.42
CA VAL A 273 17.27 4.02 -27.50
C VAL A 273 16.29 2.86 -27.52
N VAL A 274 15.54 2.72 -28.62
CA VAL A 274 14.58 1.62 -28.81
C VAL A 274 14.90 0.90 -30.12
N ALA A 275 15.12 -0.42 -30.04
CA ALA A 275 15.50 -1.25 -31.18
C ALA A 275 16.70 -0.69 -31.98
N GLY A 276 17.66 -0.05 -31.29
CA GLY A 276 18.86 0.56 -31.91
C GLY A 276 18.65 1.96 -32.49
N HIS A 277 17.45 2.53 -32.40
CA HIS A 277 17.14 3.89 -32.85
C HIS A 277 17.15 4.89 -31.70
N HIS A 278 17.74 6.07 -31.94
CA HIS A 278 17.78 7.17 -30.98
C HIS A 278 16.56 8.08 -31.13
N PHE A 279 15.83 8.31 -30.04
CA PHE A 279 14.63 9.16 -29.99
C PHE A 279 14.86 10.47 -29.23
N GLY A 280 16.13 10.84 -29.01
CA GLY A 280 16.53 12.00 -28.22
C GLY A 280 16.88 11.62 -26.78
N ASN A 281 16.89 12.61 -25.90
CA ASN A 281 17.25 12.45 -24.50
C ASN A 281 16.02 12.65 -23.59
N ALA A 282 15.81 11.73 -22.66
CA ALA A 282 14.80 11.80 -21.63
C ALA A 282 15.28 12.62 -20.43
N SER A 283 14.32 13.13 -19.67
CA SER A 283 14.51 13.82 -18.39
C SER A 283 13.28 13.62 -17.55
N GLY A 284 13.46 13.43 -16.24
CA GLY A 284 12.39 13.58 -15.27
C GLY A 284 11.92 15.03 -15.16
N MET A 285 10.73 15.23 -14.58
CA MET A 285 10.22 16.55 -14.20
C MET A 285 11.09 17.23 -13.13
N ALA A 286 11.65 16.44 -12.22
CA ALA A 286 12.54 16.88 -11.14
C ALA A 286 13.82 16.02 -11.21
N PRO A 287 14.71 16.29 -12.18
CA PRO A 287 15.85 15.42 -12.44
C PRO A 287 16.83 15.31 -11.27
N ARG A 288 16.74 16.18 -10.26
CA ARG A 288 17.60 16.18 -9.07
C ARG A 288 16.90 15.74 -7.78
N SER A 289 15.61 15.41 -7.82
CA SER A 289 14.95 14.75 -6.69
C SER A 289 15.41 13.30 -6.54
N GLN A 290 15.09 12.71 -5.39
CA GLN A 290 15.48 11.35 -5.00
C GLN A 290 14.27 10.46 -4.77
#